data_AF-A0A814J1H2-F1
#
_entry.id   AF-A0A814J1H2-F1
#
_cell.length_a   1.000
_cell.length_b   1.000
_cell.length_c   1.000
_cell.angle_alpha   90.00
_cell.angle_beta   90.00
_cell.angle_gamma   90.00
#
_symmetry.space_group_name_H-M   'P 1'
#
loop_
_entity.id
_entity.type
_entity.pdbx_description
1 polymer ?
#
loop_
_entity_poly.entity_id
_entity_poly.type
_entity_poly.pdbx_seq_one_letter_code
_entity_poly.pdbx_strand_id
1 'polypeptide(L)'
;MELINIIIWLCNEIQTIYYMILSPIRGITHKERLESFYAGQAKNYDSYRKKLLACRETLLDKLPCGGIWVDMGCGTGYNVEYMAKLGRLKYFTKVYLVDLSPSLLKIAVQRIKENGWTNVEIIETDATNWQPKEQKIDLITFSYSLTMIPDWFLAIDNAKKILKVDGHIGVTDFYVSRKYPEHGFTSHAWFCLYSQKIVFNCTWEDPLLDIEALKLSEKDNLVAITSAGCNILTYVLQKPNHIYAIDKNPCQNAILELKIACIKELDFATNWEIWGHGKLRNFSQNVYPRLRVHLSQEARIFWDSHKHYFDGTNIRNSFYWRGCSGLFAYIISWYIWLMDLSKHIDSIFNAETIEEQKMIYETYIKRKFWTPILIKFLRSPFILSFLNGIPSTQQKLMDKSVTTIPMNAIDIVLSKLSLKNNYFYRVYLYGKYTKECCPEFLKEENFNKLKDGLINRISIHTTTITNFLKEHQKKDISRFILLDHMDWMVATPNILAEEWQQILDNSTEDCRYIWRTVSSNSIFVDNISITYKGKATTVNQLITYKKSLATKLHKVDRVHSYNAFFIAHLHH
;
A
#
# COMPACT_ATOMS: atom_id res chain seq x y z
N MET A 1 10.33 -23.62 23.32
CA MET A 1 8.92 -23.86 22.95
C MET A 1 8.34 -22.74 22.07
N GLU A 2 8.59 -21.46 22.35
CA GLU A 2 8.10 -20.35 21.50
C GLU A 2 8.59 -20.39 20.04
N LEU A 3 9.87 -20.68 19.79
CA LEU A 3 10.41 -20.71 18.42
C LEU A 3 9.75 -21.78 17.54
N ILE A 4 9.44 -22.95 18.11
CA ILE A 4 8.77 -24.05 17.42
C ILE A 4 7.32 -23.67 17.12
N ASN A 5 6.62 -23.07 18.07
CA ASN A 5 5.26 -22.56 17.86
C ASN A 5 5.23 -21.45 16.79
N ILE A 6 6.26 -20.61 16.72
CA ILE A 6 6.42 -19.57 15.70
C ILE A 6 6.74 -20.16 14.33
N ILE A 7 7.60 -21.18 14.25
CA ILE A 7 7.89 -21.88 12.99
C ILE A 7 6.64 -22.60 12.49
N ILE A 8 5.90 -23.29 13.36
CA ILE A 8 4.62 -23.91 13.02
C ILE A 8 3.62 -22.85 12.53
N TRP A 9 3.54 -21.70 13.21
CA TRP A 9 2.69 -20.58 12.80
C TRP A 9 3.09 -19.99 11.43
N LEU A 10 4.38 -19.76 11.19
CA LEU A 10 4.90 -19.28 9.89
C LEU A 10 4.66 -20.30 8.78
N CYS A 11 4.90 -21.60 9.03
CA CYS A 11 4.64 -22.67 8.08
C CYS A 11 3.14 -22.73 7.72
N ASN A 12 2.24 -22.54 8.69
CA ASN A 12 0.80 -22.53 8.49
C ASN A 12 0.32 -21.32 7.65
N GLU A 13 0.86 -20.13 7.90
CA GLU A 13 0.56 -18.92 7.13
C GLU A 13 1.13 -19.02 5.71
N ILE A 14 2.38 -19.48 5.56
CA ILE A 14 3.04 -19.72 4.26
C ILE A 14 2.29 -20.78 3.46
N GLN A 15 1.80 -21.84 4.10
CA GLN A 15 1.01 -22.88 3.45
C GLN A 15 -0.33 -22.30 2.94
N THR A 16 -0.99 -21.47 3.74
CA THR A 16 -2.26 -20.81 3.34
C THR A 16 -2.02 -19.89 2.15
N ILE A 17 -0.97 -19.06 2.20
CA ILE A 17 -0.55 -18.18 1.09
C ILE A 17 -0.15 -18.99 -0.15
N TYR A 18 0.56 -20.10 0.01
CA TYR A 18 0.92 -21.02 -1.07
C TYR A 18 -0.32 -21.56 -1.78
N TYR A 19 -1.32 -22.04 -1.04
CA TYR A 19 -2.56 -22.52 -1.65
C TYR A 19 -3.37 -21.40 -2.32
N MET A 20 -3.38 -20.17 -1.75
CA MET A 20 -4.04 -19.02 -2.37
C MET A 20 -3.38 -18.56 -3.67
N ILE A 21 -2.05 -18.62 -3.76
CA ILE A 21 -1.28 -18.00 -4.86
C ILE A 21 -0.87 -19.02 -5.93
N LEU A 22 -0.60 -20.27 -5.53
CA LEU A 22 0.08 -21.25 -6.38
C LEU A 22 -0.79 -22.46 -6.75
N SER A 23 -1.93 -22.67 -6.07
CA SER A 23 -2.84 -23.76 -6.42
C SER A 23 -3.93 -23.28 -7.38
N PRO A 24 -3.98 -23.81 -8.62
CA PRO A 24 -5.05 -23.46 -9.55
C PRO A 24 -6.40 -23.96 -9.00
N ILE A 25 -7.44 -23.13 -9.09
CA ILE A 25 -8.81 -23.53 -8.77
C ILE A 25 -9.26 -24.54 -9.82
N ARG A 26 -9.61 -25.75 -9.39
CA ARG A 26 -10.07 -26.85 -10.26
C ARG A 26 -11.55 -27.14 -9.99
N GLY A 27 -12.27 -27.63 -11.00
CA GLY A 27 -13.68 -28.00 -10.87
C GLY A 27 -14.57 -27.41 -11.97
N ILE A 28 -15.59 -28.16 -12.36
CA ILE A 28 -16.58 -27.79 -13.36
C ILE A 28 -17.74 -27.05 -12.68
N THR A 29 -18.18 -27.56 -11.52
CA THR A 29 -19.26 -26.96 -10.73
C THR A 29 -18.75 -25.91 -9.74
N HIS A 30 -19.63 -25.02 -9.27
CA HIS A 30 -19.26 -24.02 -8.26
C HIS A 30 -18.81 -24.69 -6.94
N LYS A 31 -19.49 -25.76 -6.53
CA LYS A 31 -19.13 -26.58 -5.36
C LYS A 31 -17.71 -27.14 -5.46
N GLU A 32 -17.36 -27.74 -6.61
CA GLU A 32 -16.00 -28.27 -6.83
C GLU A 32 -14.93 -27.19 -6.79
N ARG A 33 -15.22 -26.01 -7.38
CA ARG A 33 -14.30 -24.87 -7.36
C ARG A 33 -14.07 -24.33 -5.94
N LEU A 34 -15.14 -24.21 -5.15
CA LEU A 34 -15.02 -23.78 -3.74
C LEU A 34 -14.26 -24.82 -2.91
N GLU A 35 -14.55 -26.11 -3.09
CA GLU A 35 -13.85 -27.18 -2.36
C GLU A 35 -12.36 -27.25 -2.75
N SER A 36 -12.03 -27.13 -4.04
CA SER A 36 -10.64 -27.04 -4.51
C SER A 36 -9.88 -25.86 -3.91
N PHE A 37 -10.58 -24.75 -3.61
CA PHE A 37 -9.98 -23.56 -3.03
C PHE A 37 -9.83 -23.67 -1.51
N TYR A 38 -10.85 -24.18 -0.81
CA TYR A 38 -10.90 -24.22 0.65
C TYR A 38 -10.27 -25.45 1.30
N ALA A 39 -10.27 -26.61 0.62
CA ALA A 39 -9.81 -27.87 1.23
C ALA A 39 -8.37 -27.81 1.77
N GLY A 40 -7.46 -27.17 1.03
CA GLY A 40 -6.05 -27.02 1.44
C GLY A 40 -5.81 -26.01 2.57
N GLN A 41 -6.80 -25.17 2.87
CA GLN A 41 -6.70 -24.05 3.82
C GLN A 41 -7.62 -24.21 5.03
N ALA A 42 -8.55 -25.17 5.01
CA ALA A 42 -9.65 -25.29 5.98
C ALA A 42 -9.17 -25.27 7.45
N LYS A 43 -8.08 -25.97 7.78
CA LYS A 43 -7.54 -26.03 9.16
C LYS A 43 -7.04 -24.68 9.69
N ASN A 44 -6.51 -23.83 8.83
CA ASN A 44 -5.95 -22.52 9.19
C ASN A 44 -6.87 -21.35 8.78
N TYR A 45 -8.08 -21.66 8.33
CA TYR A 45 -9.01 -20.71 7.74
C TYR A 45 -9.39 -19.59 8.72
N ASP A 46 -9.75 -19.93 9.96
CA ASP A 46 -10.23 -18.95 10.95
C ASP A 46 -9.11 -18.02 11.44
N SER A 47 -7.91 -18.53 11.72
CA SER A 47 -6.77 -17.75 12.22
C SER A 47 -6.24 -16.75 11.18
N TYR A 48 -6.26 -17.14 9.91
CA TYR A 48 -5.89 -16.27 8.79
C TYR A 48 -6.99 -15.27 8.43
N ARG A 49 -8.24 -15.74 8.26
CA ARG A 49 -9.35 -14.88 7.82
C ARG A 49 -9.84 -13.90 8.89
N LYS A 50 -9.64 -14.14 10.19
CA LYS A 50 -9.95 -13.15 11.24
C LYS A 50 -9.28 -11.78 10.96
N LYS A 51 -8.09 -11.76 10.36
CA LYS A 51 -7.35 -10.53 10.00
C LYS A 51 -7.94 -9.81 8.78
N LEU A 52 -8.68 -10.52 7.92
CA LEU A 52 -9.26 -10.01 6.68
C LEU A 52 -10.75 -9.63 6.85
N LEU A 53 -11.45 -10.28 7.78
CA LEU A 53 -12.90 -10.18 7.99
C LEU A 53 -13.23 -9.32 9.23
N ALA A 54 -12.61 -8.14 9.33
CA ALA A 54 -12.61 -7.31 10.54
C ALA A 54 -14.02 -6.89 11.01
N CYS A 55 -14.99 -6.75 10.10
CA CYS A 55 -16.33 -6.27 10.43
C CYS A 55 -17.30 -7.37 10.90
N ARG A 56 -16.88 -8.64 10.85
CA ARG A 56 -17.73 -9.79 11.19
C ARG A 56 -18.23 -9.76 12.62
N GLU A 57 -17.32 -9.55 13.57
CA GLU A 57 -17.64 -9.50 15.00
C GLU A 57 -18.53 -8.28 15.30
N THR A 58 -18.22 -7.12 14.72
CA THR A 58 -19.04 -5.90 14.85
C THR A 58 -20.47 -6.06 14.34
N LEU A 59 -20.69 -6.84 13.27
CA LEU A 59 -22.05 -7.18 12.81
C LEU A 59 -22.76 -8.00 13.89
N LEU A 60 -22.17 -9.11 14.33
CA LEU A 60 -22.77 -10.03 15.30
C LEU A 60 -23.09 -9.33 16.65
N ASP A 61 -22.27 -8.39 17.08
CA ASP A 61 -22.49 -7.59 18.29
C ASP A 61 -23.80 -6.78 18.24
N LYS A 62 -24.22 -6.35 17.04
CA LYS A 62 -25.38 -5.48 16.83
C LYS A 62 -26.67 -6.21 16.45
N LEU A 63 -26.59 -7.50 16.12
CA LEU A 63 -27.76 -8.26 15.68
C LEU A 63 -28.69 -8.62 16.85
N PRO A 64 -30.01 -8.64 16.61
CA PRO A 64 -30.97 -9.10 17.61
C PRO A 64 -30.78 -10.60 17.90
N CYS A 65 -31.17 -11.02 19.09
CA CYS A 65 -31.11 -12.42 19.53
C CYS A 65 -32.52 -12.91 19.87
N GLY A 66 -32.87 -14.11 19.43
CA GLY A 66 -34.21 -14.67 19.62
C GLY A 66 -34.69 -15.47 18.42
N GLY A 67 -35.47 -16.52 18.68
CA GLY A 67 -36.13 -17.29 17.63
C GLY A 67 -35.18 -18.13 16.78
N ILE A 68 -35.42 -18.22 15.47
CA ILE A 68 -34.64 -19.05 14.55
C ILE A 68 -33.61 -18.22 13.79
N TRP A 69 -32.35 -18.64 13.80
CA TRP A 69 -31.26 -18.04 13.05
C TRP A 69 -30.78 -18.95 11.92
N VAL A 70 -30.56 -18.39 10.72
CA VAL A 70 -29.90 -19.07 9.60
C VAL A 70 -28.63 -18.31 9.22
N ASP A 71 -27.46 -18.96 9.27
CA ASP A 71 -26.19 -18.41 8.78
C ASP A 71 -25.88 -18.98 7.39
N MET A 72 -26.04 -18.14 6.36
CA MET A 72 -25.88 -18.51 4.96
C MET A 72 -24.43 -18.32 4.50
N GLY A 73 -23.80 -19.42 4.07
CA GLY A 73 -22.36 -19.49 3.82
C GLY A 73 -21.56 -19.46 5.13
N CYS A 74 -21.94 -20.31 6.08
CA CYS A 74 -21.42 -20.28 7.45
C CYS A 74 -19.95 -20.69 7.59
N GLY A 75 -19.37 -21.31 6.56
CA GLY A 75 -18.04 -21.87 6.56
C GLY A 75 -17.81 -22.82 7.74
N THR A 76 -16.83 -22.50 8.58
CA THR A 76 -16.43 -23.31 9.75
C THR A 76 -17.39 -23.18 10.95
N GLY A 77 -18.46 -22.38 10.85
CA GLY A 77 -19.39 -22.11 11.96
C GLY A 77 -18.84 -21.16 13.02
N TYR A 78 -17.87 -20.31 12.67
CA TYR A 78 -17.25 -19.35 13.61
C TYR A 78 -18.27 -18.39 14.25
N ASN A 79 -19.27 -17.95 13.49
CA ASN A 79 -20.28 -17.00 13.97
C ASN A 79 -21.05 -17.55 15.18
N VAL A 80 -21.36 -18.85 15.16
CA VAL A 80 -22.03 -19.53 16.28
C VAL A 80 -21.13 -19.58 17.51
N GLU A 81 -19.84 -19.88 17.33
CA GLU A 81 -18.86 -19.85 18.44
C GLU A 81 -18.75 -18.45 19.06
N TYR A 82 -18.75 -17.42 18.23
CA TYR A 82 -18.70 -16.04 18.70
C TYR A 82 -19.98 -15.66 19.48
N MET A 83 -21.16 -15.97 18.94
CA MET A 83 -22.44 -15.74 19.62
C MET A 83 -22.58 -16.57 20.91
N ALA A 84 -21.97 -17.76 20.98
CA ALA A 84 -21.89 -18.56 22.20
C ALA A 84 -21.00 -17.89 23.25
N LYS A 85 -19.83 -17.36 22.86
CA LYS A 85 -18.93 -16.60 23.75
C LYS A 85 -19.58 -15.34 24.33
N LEU A 86 -20.45 -14.68 23.56
CA LEU A 86 -21.27 -13.55 24.04
C LEU A 86 -22.43 -13.99 24.95
N GLY A 87 -22.64 -15.28 25.17
CA GLY A 87 -23.77 -15.82 25.93
C GLY A 87 -25.11 -15.64 25.22
N ARG A 88 -25.10 -15.38 23.91
CA ARG A 88 -26.28 -15.05 23.10
C ARG A 88 -26.89 -16.26 22.39
N LEU A 89 -26.10 -17.31 22.15
CA LEU A 89 -26.56 -18.51 21.44
C LEU A 89 -27.79 -19.17 22.09
N LYS A 90 -27.90 -19.11 23.43
CA LYS A 90 -29.01 -19.67 24.21
C LYS A 90 -30.38 -19.03 23.94
N TYR A 91 -30.41 -17.83 23.37
CA TYR A 91 -31.67 -17.14 23.06
C TYR A 91 -32.28 -17.59 21.72
N PHE A 92 -31.50 -18.30 20.88
CA PHE A 92 -32.02 -18.90 19.67
C PHE A 92 -32.62 -20.27 19.96
N THR A 93 -33.86 -20.47 19.52
CA THR A 93 -34.54 -21.77 19.61
C THR A 93 -33.90 -22.78 18.67
N LYS A 94 -33.40 -22.30 17.51
CA LYS A 94 -32.69 -23.12 16.52
C LYS A 94 -31.75 -22.26 15.67
N VAL A 95 -30.61 -22.82 15.31
CA VAL A 95 -29.63 -22.20 14.42
C VAL A 95 -29.29 -23.15 13.27
N TYR A 96 -29.45 -22.69 12.05
CA TYR A 96 -29.06 -23.42 10.84
C TYR A 96 -27.76 -22.88 10.28
N LEU A 97 -26.79 -23.76 10.08
CA LEU A 97 -25.53 -23.49 9.43
C LEU A 97 -25.57 -24.03 8.00
N VAL A 98 -25.66 -23.15 7.01
CA VAL A 98 -25.82 -23.51 5.60
C VAL A 98 -24.52 -23.22 4.85
N ASP A 99 -23.90 -24.23 4.24
CA ASP A 99 -22.72 -24.03 3.39
C ASP A 99 -22.63 -25.08 2.27
N LEU A 100 -21.92 -24.75 1.20
CA LEU A 100 -21.73 -25.62 0.05
C LEU A 100 -20.45 -26.47 0.16
N SER A 101 -19.50 -26.12 1.04
CA SER A 101 -18.19 -26.77 1.19
C SER A 101 -18.19 -27.85 2.28
N PRO A 102 -18.04 -29.14 1.92
CA PRO A 102 -17.97 -30.23 2.89
C PRO A 102 -16.76 -30.11 3.83
N SER A 103 -15.62 -29.59 3.36
CA SER A 103 -14.41 -29.44 4.19
C SER A 103 -14.60 -28.42 5.31
N LEU A 104 -15.29 -27.31 5.05
CA LEU A 104 -15.61 -26.32 6.07
C LEU A 104 -16.67 -26.83 7.05
N LEU A 105 -17.69 -27.52 6.54
CA LEU A 105 -18.74 -28.12 7.38
C LEU A 105 -18.20 -29.21 8.31
N LYS A 106 -17.17 -29.98 7.93
CA LYS A 106 -16.50 -30.92 8.85
C LYS A 106 -15.95 -30.22 10.09
N ILE A 107 -15.39 -29.01 9.93
CA ILE A 107 -14.89 -28.22 11.05
C ILE A 107 -16.06 -27.70 11.90
N ALA A 108 -17.13 -27.25 11.26
CA ALA A 108 -18.35 -26.82 11.95
C ALA A 108 -18.95 -27.96 12.79
N VAL A 109 -19.03 -29.19 12.25
CA VAL A 109 -19.50 -30.39 12.97
C VAL A 109 -18.63 -30.65 14.21
N GLN A 110 -17.30 -30.61 14.05
CA GLN A 110 -16.38 -30.83 15.17
C GLN A 110 -16.59 -29.78 16.26
N ARG A 111 -16.67 -28.50 15.87
CA ARG A 111 -16.90 -27.36 16.77
C ARG A 111 -18.22 -27.49 17.54
N ILE A 112 -19.31 -27.90 16.88
CA ILE A 112 -20.61 -28.15 17.53
C ILE A 112 -20.48 -29.26 18.59
N LYS A 113 -19.84 -30.38 18.25
CA LYS A 113 -19.67 -31.52 19.16
C LYS A 113 -18.81 -31.16 20.38
N GLU A 114 -17.71 -30.46 20.18
CA GLU A 114 -16.79 -30.06 21.25
C GLU A 114 -17.44 -29.09 22.24
N ASN A 115 -18.32 -28.21 21.77
CA ASN A 115 -19.02 -27.22 22.61
C ASN A 115 -20.40 -27.69 23.10
N GLY A 116 -20.85 -28.90 22.70
CA GLY A 116 -22.11 -29.49 23.14
C GLY A 116 -23.36 -28.72 22.72
N TRP A 117 -23.34 -27.99 21.60
CA TRP A 117 -24.51 -27.22 21.15
C TRP A 117 -25.58 -28.14 20.56
N THR A 118 -26.77 -28.15 21.18
CA THR A 118 -27.90 -28.99 20.78
C THR A 118 -28.91 -28.27 19.89
N ASN A 119 -28.85 -26.94 19.83
CA ASN A 119 -29.75 -26.10 19.05
C ASN A 119 -29.16 -25.67 17.70
N VAL A 120 -28.07 -26.28 17.23
CA VAL A 120 -27.36 -25.94 15.99
C VAL A 120 -27.41 -27.13 15.02
N GLU A 121 -27.88 -26.90 13.79
CA GLU A 121 -28.02 -27.90 12.73
C GLU A 121 -27.24 -27.49 11.49
N ILE A 122 -26.52 -28.43 10.87
CA ILE A 122 -25.72 -28.19 9.67
C ILE A 122 -26.47 -28.69 8.43
N ILE A 123 -26.49 -27.87 7.40
CA ILE A 123 -27.12 -28.14 6.12
C ILE A 123 -26.09 -27.93 4.99
N GLU A 124 -25.72 -29.02 4.32
CA GLU A 124 -24.83 -28.96 3.16
C GLU A 124 -25.63 -28.72 1.88
N THR A 125 -25.72 -27.47 1.42
CA THR A 125 -26.53 -27.10 0.26
C THR A 125 -26.21 -25.70 -0.25
N ASP A 126 -26.79 -25.36 -1.40
CA ASP A 126 -26.67 -24.03 -1.99
C ASP A 126 -27.65 -23.04 -1.32
N ALA A 127 -27.13 -21.90 -0.85
CA ALA A 127 -27.89 -20.85 -0.18
C ALA A 127 -28.98 -20.21 -1.07
N THR A 128 -28.89 -20.36 -2.39
CA THR A 128 -29.89 -19.86 -3.35
C THR A 128 -31.21 -20.63 -3.33
N ASN A 129 -31.21 -21.89 -2.85
CA ASN A 129 -32.34 -22.79 -3.04
C ASN A 129 -32.90 -23.38 -1.74
N TRP A 130 -32.10 -23.50 -0.69
CA TRP A 130 -32.55 -24.19 0.52
C TRP A 130 -33.48 -23.35 1.38
N GLN A 131 -34.52 -24.00 1.89
CA GLN A 131 -35.50 -23.41 2.80
C GLN A 131 -35.71 -24.33 4.01
N PRO A 132 -35.67 -23.80 5.24
CA PRO A 132 -36.02 -24.57 6.43
C PRO A 132 -37.50 -24.98 6.39
N LYS A 133 -37.83 -26.09 7.06
CA LYS A 133 -39.22 -26.55 7.21
C LYS A 133 -40.06 -25.49 7.92
N GLU A 134 -39.45 -24.84 8.90
CA GLU A 134 -39.98 -23.67 9.57
C GLU A 134 -39.87 -22.47 8.63
N GLN A 135 -40.92 -22.23 7.85
CA GLN A 135 -41.09 -20.93 7.20
C GLN A 135 -41.35 -19.89 8.29
N LYS A 136 -40.77 -18.69 8.16
CA LYS A 136 -40.72 -17.59 9.16
C LYS A 136 -39.45 -17.63 10.03
N ILE A 137 -38.34 -17.13 9.50
CA ILE A 137 -37.04 -16.99 10.17
C ILE A 137 -36.89 -15.61 10.81
N ASP A 138 -36.31 -15.55 12.01
CA ASP A 138 -36.13 -14.32 12.80
C ASP A 138 -34.84 -13.58 12.41
N LEU A 139 -33.77 -14.32 12.16
CA LEU A 139 -32.47 -13.77 11.78
C LEU A 139 -31.85 -14.56 10.63
N ILE A 140 -31.42 -13.88 9.57
CA ILE A 140 -30.60 -14.46 8.51
C ILE A 140 -29.29 -13.68 8.43
N THR A 141 -28.15 -14.35 8.41
CA THR A 141 -26.85 -13.69 8.27
C THR A 141 -26.13 -14.12 7.00
N PHE A 142 -25.49 -13.14 6.37
CA PHE A 142 -24.50 -13.34 5.32
C PHE A 142 -23.21 -12.65 5.74
N SER A 143 -22.23 -13.43 6.18
CA SER A 143 -20.95 -12.92 6.65
C SER A 143 -19.83 -13.32 5.69
N TYR A 144 -19.51 -12.40 4.77
CA TYR A 144 -18.50 -12.56 3.72
C TYR A 144 -18.79 -13.77 2.82
N SER A 145 -20.07 -13.99 2.54
CA SER A 145 -20.59 -15.11 1.76
C SER A 145 -21.32 -14.69 0.50
N LEU A 146 -22.04 -13.55 0.47
CA LEU A 146 -22.80 -13.11 -0.72
C LEU A 146 -21.88 -12.89 -1.92
N THR A 147 -20.75 -12.20 -1.75
CA THR A 147 -19.81 -11.97 -2.86
C THR A 147 -19.15 -13.25 -3.39
N MET A 148 -19.25 -14.36 -2.64
CA MET A 148 -18.76 -15.67 -3.05
C MET A 148 -19.83 -16.50 -3.77
N ILE A 149 -21.11 -16.13 -3.66
CA ILE A 149 -22.23 -16.79 -4.33
C ILE A 149 -22.37 -16.22 -5.75
N PRO A 150 -22.33 -17.05 -6.81
CA PRO A 150 -22.39 -16.58 -8.20
C PRO A 150 -23.65 -15.78 -8.52
N ASP A 151 -24.80 -16.24 -8.01
CA ASP A 151 -26.08 -15.54 -8.10
C ASP A 151 -26.57 -15.15 -6.70
N TRP A 152 -25.89 -14.16 -6.12
CA TRP A 152 -26.22 -13.66 -4.80
C TRP A 152 -27.58 -12.93 -4.75
N PHE A 153 -28.13 -12.51 -5.90
CA PHE A 153 -29.49 -11.97 -5.97
C PHE A 153 -30.50 -13.06 -5.61
N LEU A 154 -30.37 -14.26 -6.18
CA LEU A 154 -31.21 -15.39 -5.81
C LEU A 154 -31.06 -15.79 -4.33
N ALA A 155 -29.86 -15.67 -3.75
CA ALA A 155 -29.65 -15.92 -2.33
C ALA A 155 -30.41 -14.91 -1.44
N ILE A 156 -30.42 -13.62 -1.82
CA ILE A 156 -31.20 -12.59 -1.14
C ILE A 156 -32.71 -12.81 -1.34
N ASP A 157 -33.15 -13.15 -2.54
CA ASP A 157 -34.56 -13.44 -2.82
C ASP A 157 -35.05 -14.64 -2.01
N ASN A 158 -34.24 -15.70 -1.91
CA ASN A 158 -34.53 -16.84 -1.06
C ASN A 158 -34.60 -16.46 0.42
N ALA A 159 -33.63 -15.66 0.91
CA ALA A 159 -33.65 -15.15 2.28
C ALA A 159 -34.92 -14.34 2.57
N LYS A 160 -35.33 -13.44 1.67
CA LYS A 160 -36.56 -12.64 1.81
C LYS A 160 -37.82 -13.51 1.83
N LYS A 161 -37.88 -14.61 1.07
CA LYS A 161 -39.03 -15.53 1.06
C LYS A 161 -39.24 -16.24 2.40
N ILE A 162 -38.15 -16.60 3.09
CA ILE A 162 -38.23 -17.37 4.34
C ILE A 162 -38.24 -16.48 5.59
N LEU A 163 -37.91 -15.20 5.48
CA LEU A 163 -37.86 -14.24 6.58
C LEU A 163 -39.26 -13.87 7.10
N LYS A 164 -39.38 -13.65 8.42
CA LYS A 164 -40.55 -13.00 9.01
C LYS A 164 -40.69 -11.55 8.53
N VAL A 165 -41.90 -11.01 8.61
CA VAL A 165 -42.18 -9.58 8.35
C VAL A 165 -41.30 -8.68 9.22
N ASP A 166 -41.10 -9.04 10.50
CA ASP A 166 -40.23 -8.33 11.45
C ASP A 166 -38.86 -9.00 11.63
N GLY A 167 -38.50 -9.92 10.73
CA GLY A 167 -37.21 -10.60 10.75
C GLY A 167 -36.09 -9.70 10.27
N HIS A 168 -34.86 -10.04 10.64
CA HIS A 168 -33.68 -9.25 10.33
C HIS A 168 -32.75 -10.00 9.38
N ILE A 169 -32.16 -9.28 8.42
CA ILE A 169 -31.03 -9.77 7.62
C ILE A 169 -29.78 -8.99 8.01
N GLY A 170 -28.78 -9.69 8.55
CA GLY A 170 -27.46 -9.14 8.85
C GLY A 170 -26.48 -9.42 7.72
N VAL A 171 -25.90 -8.38 7.12
CA VAL A 171 -24.90 -8.53 6.05
C VAL A 171 -23.61 -7.80 6.41
N THR A 172 -22.50 -8.51 6.27
CA THR A 172 -21.16 -7.92 6.20
C THR A 172 -20.45 -8.61 5.07
N ASP A 173 -19.94 -7.88 4.09
CA ASP A 173 -19.28 -8.47 2.94
C ASP A 173 -18.25 -7.51 2.35
N PHE A 174 -17.49 -7.97 1.37
CA PHE A 174 -16.60 -7.12 0.61
C PHE A 174 -17.43 -6.10 -0.17
N TYR A 175 -17.14 -4.81 0.02
CA TYR A 175 -17.74 -3.76 -0.79
C TYR A 175 -17.16 -3.83 -2.21
N VAL A 176 -17.95 -4.34 -3.16
CA VAL A 176 -17.64 -4.24 -4.58
C VAL A 176 -18.37 -3.01 -5.11
N SER A 177 -17.66 -1.88 -5.24
CA SER A 177 -18.27 -0.70 -5.86
C SER A 177 -18.76 -1.06 -7.26
N ARG A 178 -19.98 -0.65 -7.62
CA ARG A 178 -20.41 -0.68 -9.03
C ARG A 178 -19.41 0.11 -9.88
N LYS A 179 -19.25 -0.28 -11.15
CA LYS A 179 -18.34 0.40 -12.10
C LYS A 179 -18.59 1.91 -12.16
N TYR A 180 -19.84 2.32 -11.94
CA TYR A 180 -20.24 3.72 -11.76
C TYR A 180 -20.92 3.85 -10.39
N PRO A 181 -20.44 4.75 -9.51
CA PRO A 181 -21.09 5.00 -8.24
C PRO A 181 -22.43 5.73 -8.44
N GLU A 182 -23.35 5.57 -7.50
CA GLU A 182 -24.60 6.34 -7.49
C GLU A 182 -24.33 7.84 -7.23
N HIS A 183 -25.26 8.71 -7.61
CA HIS A 183 -25.08 10.16 -7.50
C HIS A 183 -24.78 10.57 -6.05
N GLY A 184 -23.67 11.29 -5.82
CA GLY A 184 -23.20 11.66 -4.48
C GLY A 184 -22.24 10.67 -3.82
N PHE A 185 -21.95 9.52 -4.46
CA PHE A 185 -20.91 8.59 -4.04
C PHE A 185 -19.75 8.57 -5.04
N THR A 186 -18.55 8.21 -4.57
CA THR A 186 -17.34 8.10 -5.40
C THR A 186 -16.86 6.65 -5.38
N SER A 187 -16.54 6.07 -6.54
CA SER A 187 -15.89 4.75 -6.56
C SER A 187 -14.49 4.88 -5.98
N HIS A 188 -14.26 4.17 -4.89
CA HIS A 188 -12.96 4.10 -4.26
C HIS A 188 -12.13 3.05 -4.99
N ALA A 189 -11.03 3.47 -5.62
CA ALA A 189 -10.11 2.52 -6.20
C ALA A 189 -9.50 1.62 -5.10
N TRP A 190 -9.05 0.43 -5.48
CA TRP A 190 -8.54 -0.62 -4.59
C TRP A 190 -7.44 -0.14 -3.63
N PHE A 191 -6.79 0.98 -3.93
CA PHE A 191 -5.85 1.68 -3.05
C PHE A 191 -6.46 2.21 -1.73
N CYS A 192 -7.79 2.23 -1.54
CA CYS A 192 -8.38 2.60 -0.25
C CYS A 192 -7.95 1.66 0.90
N LEU A 193 -7.46 0.46 0.60
CA LEU A 193 -6.77 -0.41 1.58
C LEU A 193 -5.41 0.16 2.07
N TYR A 194 -4.82 1.13 1.36
CA TYR A 194 -3.60 1.84 1.78
C TYR A 194 -3.86 3.10 2.59
N SER A 195 -5.09 3.62 2.62
CA SER A 195 -5.40 4.84 3.38
C SER A 195 -5.09 4.72 4.88
N GLN A 196 -4.88 3.49 5.38
CA GLN A 196 -4.50 3.19 6.76
C GLN A 196 -3.09 2.56 6.88
N LYS A 197 -2.30 2.56 5.80
CA LYS A 197 -0.97 1.92 5.80
C LYS A 197 0.08 2.81 5.17
N ILE A 198 1.30 2.68 5.69
CA ILE A 198 2.50 3.19 5.03
C ILE A 198 2.70 2.38 3.75
N VAL A 199 2.59 3.04 2.59
CA VAL A 199 2.92 2.43 1.30
C VAL A 199 4.42 2.40 1.14
N PHE A 200 5.04 3.58 1.22
CA PHE A 200 6.49 3.78 1.12
C PHE A 200 7.02 4.39 2.41
N ASN A 201 7.98 3.72 3.03
CA ASN A 201 8.65 4.19 4.25
C ASN A 201 9.91 5.05 3.97
N CYS A 202 10.39 5.06 2.72
CA CYS A 202 11.33 6.03 2.17
C CYS A 202 10.92 6.41 0.74
N THR A 203 11.38 7.57 0.26
CA THR A 203 11.11 8.05 -1.11
C THR A 203 12.05 7.32 -2.10
N TRP A 204 11.55 6.99 -3.30
CA TRP A 204 12.23 6.19 -4.34
C TRP A 204 12.55 7.02 -5.60
N GLU A 205 12.74 8.31 -5.41
CA GLU A 205 13.03 9.28 -6.45
C GLU A 205 14.22 10.10 -6.02
N ASP A 206 15.22 10.24 -6.89
CA ASP A 206 16.46 10.93 -6.55
C ASP A 206 16.22 12.46 -6.41
N PRO A 207 16.28 13.03 -5.19
CA PRO A 207 15.98 14.44 -4.99
C PRO A 207 17.03 15.36 -5.61
N LEU A 208 18.27 14.88 -5.84
CA LEU A 208 19.32 15.72 -6.43
C LEU A 208 19.01 16.02 -7.90
N LEU A 209 18.45 15.05 -8.63
CA LEU A 209 18.00 15.26 -10.00
C LEU A 209 16.81 16.22 -10.06
N ASP A 210 15.89 16.14 -9.11
CA ASP A 210 14.74 17.05 -9.03
C ASP A 210 15.19 18.48 -8.81
N ILE A 211 16.15 18.70 -7.90
CA ILE A 211 16.73 20.02 -7.62
C ILE A 211 17.41 20.60 -8.88
N GLU A 212 18.22 19.81 -9.60
CA GLU A 212 18.85 20.24 -10.85
C GLU A 212 17.81 20.54 -11.95
N ALA A 213 16.81 19.67 -12.10
CA ALA A 213 15.76 19.81 -13.10
C ALA A 213 14.91 21.08 -12.89
N LEU A 214 14.51 21.32 -11.64
CA LEU A 214 13.68 22.46 -11.25
C LEU A 214 14.47 23.76 -11.13
N LYS A 215 15.80 23.71 -10.96
CA LYS A 215 16.62 24.87 -10.57
C LYS A 215 16.03 25.55 -9.33
N LEU A 216 15.74 24.74 -8.31
CA LEU A 216 15.07 25.19 -7.09
C LEU A 216 15.90 26.27 -6.38
N SER A 217 15.25 27.35 -5.96
CA SER A 217 15.88 28.55 -5.40
C SER A 217 15.01 29.20 -4.32
N GLU A 218 15.55 30.22 -3.65
CA GLU A 218 14.91 30.81 -2.45
C GLU A 218 13.59 31.55 -2.72
N LYS A 219 13.33 31.95 -3.97
CA LYS A 219 12.09 32.62 -4.39
C LYS A 219 10.94 31.64 -4.68
N ASP A 220 11.24 30.34 -4.74
CA ASP A 220 10.32 29.37 -5.32
C ASP A 220 9.31 28.88 -4.28
N ASN A 221 8.04 28.83 -4.67
CA ASN A 221 7.03 28.01 -4.02
C ASN A 221 6.93 26.66 -4.75
N LEU A 222 7.08 25.58 -3.99
CA LEU A 222 7.12 24.21 -4.50
C LEU A 222 5.88 23.42 -4.06
N VAL A 223 5.19 22.80 -5.00
CA VAL A 223 4.21 21.73 -4.75
C VAL A 223 4.88 20.38 -5.00
N ALA A 224 4.83 19.48 -4.02
CA ALA A 224 5.39 18.15 -4.14
C ALA A 224 4.54 17.12 -3.39
N ILE A 225 4.48 15.90 -3.95
CA ILE A 225 3.84 14.78 -3.26
C ILE A 225 4.67 14.39 -2.03
N THR A 226 4.04 14.22 -0.86
CA THR A 226 4.76 13.96 0.39
C THR A 226 5.51 12.63 0.37
N SER A 227 4.84 11.53 -0.01
CA SER A 227 5.41 10.18 0.10
C SER A 227 5.96 9.95 1.53
N ALA A 228 7.17 9.42 1.70
CA ALA A 228 7.77 9.26 3.02
C ALA A 228 8.36 10.56 3.62
N GLY A 229 8.27 11.70 2.93
CA GLY A 229 8.79 12.99 3.38
C GLY A 229 10.31 13.18 3.26
N CYS A 230 11.08 12.16 2.88
CA CYS A 230 12.56 12.25 2.77
C CYS A 230 12.99 13.31 1.75
N ASN A 231 12.31 13.36 0.60
CA ASN A 231 12.61 14.32 -0.45
C ASN A 231 12.18 15.73 -0.07
N ILE A 232 11.03 15.91 0.59
CA ILE A 232 10.57 17.20 1.11
C ILE A 232 11.63 17.84 2.02
N LEU A 233 12.17 17.05 2.95
CA LEU A 233 13.25 17.50 3.84
C LEU A 233 14.57 17.77 3.12
N THR A 234 14.77 17.20 1.94
CA THR A 234 15.95 17.48 1.10
C THR A 234 15.73 18.75 0.28
N TYR A 235 14.54 18.96 -0.28
CA TYR A 235 14.21 20.16 -1.06
C TYR A 235 14.25 21.42 -0.20
N VAL A 236 13.80 21.36 1.06
CA VAL A 236 13.80 22.52 1.95
C VAL A 236 15.20 23.02 2.29
N LEU A 237 16.24 22.17 2.13
CA LEU A 237 17.65 22.58 2.29
C LEU A 237 18.10 23.56 1.19
N GLN A 238 17.41 23.61 0.05
CA GLN A 238 17.60 24.64 -0.98
C GLN A 238 16.96 25.98 -0.59
N LYS A 239 16.38 26.06 0.62
CA LYS A 239 15.74 27.23 1.19
C LYS A 239 14.67 27.87 0.28
N PRO A 240 13.78 27.09 -0.38
CA PRO A 240 12.68 27.68 -1.13
C PRO A 240 11.83 28.58 -0.23
N ASN A 241 11.04 29.46 -0.83
CA ASN A 241 10.15 30.34 -0.08
C ASN A 241 9.16 29.49 0.75
N HIS A 242 8.55 28.50 0.10
CA HIS A 242 7.64 27.57 0.78
C HIS A 242 7.53 26.22 0.04
N ILE A 243 7.26 25.15 0.78
CA ILE A 243 6.93 23.82 0.24
C ILE A 243 5.56 23.38 0.73
N TYR A 244 4.68 23.08 -0.23
CA TYR A 244 3.40 22.42 -0.01
C TYR A 244 3.59 20.92 -0.24
N ALA A 245 3.70 20.16 0.85
CA ALA A 245 3.78 18.70 0.84
C ALA A 245 2.36 18.13 0.87
N ILE A 246 1.95 17.48 -0.23
CA ILE A 246 0.56 17.04 -0.44
C ILE A 246 0.52 15.53 -0.58
N ASP A 247 -0.35 14.86 0.16
CA ASP A 247 -0.59 13.44 -0.04
C ASP A 247 -2.03 13.09 0.33
N LYS A 248 -2.66 12.25 -0.49
CA LYS A 248 -4.01 11.76 -0.19
C LYS A 248 -3.98 10.73 0.93
N ASN A 249 -2.85 10.03 1.12
CA ASN A 249 -2.68 9.04 2.17
C ASN A 249 -2.20 9.71 3.48
N PRO A 250 -3.05 9.79 4.52
CA PRO A 250 -2.66 10.40 5.80
C PRO A 250 -1.46 9.72 6.45
N CYS A 251 -1.25 8.41 6.21
CA CYS A 251 -0.11 7.70 6.79
C CYS A 251 1.25 8.19 6.25
N GLN A 252 1.29 8.66 5.00
CA GLN A 252 2.49 9.23 4.39
C GLN A 252 2.83 10.59 5.01
N ASN A 253 1.81 11.44 5.15
CA ASN A 253 1.93 12.71 5.87
C ASN A 253 2.33 12.52 7.34
N ALA A 254 1.80 11.49 8.01
CA ALA A 254 2.17 11.17 9.38
C ALA A 254 3.68 10.84 9.52
N ILE A 255 4.32 10.24 8.51
CA ILE A 255 5.77 10.02 8.52
C ILE A 255 6.53 11.34 8.47
N LEU A 256 6.15 12.26 7.58
CA LEU A 256 6.77 13.57 7.50
C LEU A 256 6.58 14.35 8.80
N GLU A 257 5.38 14.33 9.39
CA GLU A 257 5.12 14.96 10.69
C GLU A 257 6.02 14.39 11.80
N LEU A 258 6.17 13.06 11.87
CA LEU A 258 7.05 12.45 12.86
C LEU A 258 8.52 12.83 12.64
N LYS A 259 8.99 12.89 11.38
CA LYS A 259 10.35 13.37 11.08
C LYS A 259 10.55 14.82 11.52
N ILE A 260 9.59 15.71 11.23
CA ILE A 260 9.63 17.11 11.66
C ILE A 260 9.63 17.22 13.19
N ALA A 261 8.79 16.44 13.88
CA ALA A 261 8.77 16.39 15.34
C ALA A 261 10.13 15.92 15.91
N CYS A 262 10.74 14.89 15.32
CA CYS A 262 12.09 14.44 15.72
C CYS A 262 13.13 15.55 15.53
N ILE A 263 13.11 16.27 14.41
CA ILE A 263 14.04 17.37 14.14
C ILE A 263 13.88 18.50 15.15
N LYS A 264 12.63 18.85 15.52
CA LYS A 264 12.34 19.90 16.51
C LYS A 264 12.86 19.53 17.90
N GLU A 265 12.54 18.32 18.36
CA GLU A 265 12.67 17.95 19.77
C GLU A 265 14.01 17.26 20.10
N LEU A 266 14.59 16.49 19.18
CA LEU A 266 15.71 15.59 19.48
C LEU A 266 17.06 16.17 19.09
N ASP A 267 18.13 15.67 19.71
CA ASP A 267 19.49 15.87 19.21
C ASP A 267 19.78 14.99 17.98
N PHE A 268 20.87 15.30 17.28
CA PHE A 268 21.26 14.59 16.07
C PHE A 268 21.52 13.09 16.32
N ALA A 269 22.16 12.74 17.44
CA ALA A 269 22.52 11.37 17.76
C ALA A 269 21.27 10.49 17.93
N THR A 270 20.27 10.97 18.68
CA THR A 270 19.00 10.29 18.90
C THR A 270 18.20 10.21 17.60
N ASN A 271 18.16 11.30 16.83
CA ASN A 271 17.50 11.31 15.51
C ASN A 271 18.16 10.32 14.54
N TRP A 272 19.48 10.16 14.61
CA TRP A 272 20.23 9.20 13.82
C TRP A 272 19.91 7.75 14.20
N GLU A 273 19.71 7.41 15.46
CA GLU A 273 19.27 6.05 15.80
C GLU A 273 17.90 5.75 15.16
N ILE A 274 16.95 6.66 15.29
CA ILE A 274 15.58 6.49 14.76
C ILE A 274 15.58 6.36 13.24
N TRP A 275 16.19 7.31 12.53
CA TRP A 275 16.09 7.39 11.07
C TRP A 275 17.34 6.91 10.33
N GLY A 276 18.53 6.99 10.91
CA GLY A 276 19.74 6.39 10.35
C GLY A 276 19.72 4.87 10.52
N HIS A 277 19.58 4.38 11.76
CA HIS A 277 19.54 2.94 12.04
C HIS A 277 18.15 2.31 11.92
N GLY A 278 17.10 3.13 11.75
CA GLY A 278 15.72 2.66 11.61
C GLY A 278 15.11 2.16 12.92
N LYS A 279 15.78 2.36 14.07
CA LYS A 279 15.34 1.83 15.37
C LYS A 279 15.99 2.57 16.54
N LEU A 280 15.25 2.67 17.63
CA LEU A 280 15.74 3.13 18.92
C LEU A 280 15.07 2.31 20.02
N ARG A 281 15.86 1.69 20.89
CA ARG A 281 15.35 0.85 21.98
C ARG A 281 14.44 1.68 22.89
N ASN A 282 13.26 1.14 23.21
CA ASN A 282 12.24 1.80 24.04
C ASN A 282 11.77 3.15 23.47
N PHE A 283 11.80 3.34 22.14
CA PHE A 283 11.28 4.52 21.47
C PHE A 283 9.84 4.81 21.90
N SER A 284 8.99 3.76 21.92
CA SER A 284 7.57 3.87 22.26
C SER A 284 7.32 4.41 23.66
N GLN A 285 8.17 4.06 24.65
CA GLN A 285 8.00 4.51 26.03
C GLN A 285 8.70 5.84 26.30
N ASN A 286 9.91 6.04 25.77
CA ASN A 286 10.81 7.11 26.23
C ASN A 286 10.88 8.32 25.29
N VAL A 287 10.60 8.13 24.01
CA VAL A 287 10.77 9.18 22.99
C VAL A 287 9.45 9.62 22.40
N TYR A 288 8.60 8.67 22.00
CA TYR A 288 7.33 8.96 21.36
C TYR A 288 6.43 9.92 22.17
N PRO A 289 6.30 9.83 23.52
CA PRO A 289 5.47 10.77 24.27
C PRO A 289 5.86 12.24 24.10
N ARG A 290 7.17 12.53 23.98
CA ARG A 290 7.69 13.89 23.72
C ARG A 290 7.38 14.35 22.29
N LEU A 291 7.48 13.45 21.31
CA LEU A 291 7.17 13.76 19.91
C LEU A 291 5.66 13.95 19.69
N ARG A 292 4.84 13.17 20.39
CA ARG A 292 3.39 13.10 20.20
C ARG A 292 2.69 14.46 20.33
N VAL A 293 3.19 15.36 21.18
CA VAL A 293 2.59 16.69 21.40
C VAL A 293 2.69 17.58 20.17
N HIS A 294 3.67 17.35 19.30
CA HIS A 294 3.88 18.11 18.07
C HIS A 294 3.11 17.57 16.85
N LEU A 295 2.48 16.40 16.98
CA LEU A 295 1.74 15.76 15.90
C LEU A 295 0.31 16.27 15.81
N SER A 296 -0.24 16.33 14.59
CA SER A 296 -1.66 16.54 14.31
C SER A 296 -2.53 15.42 14.92
N GLN A 297 -3.84 15.64 15.00
CA GLN A 297 -4.76 14.62 15.50
C GLN A 297 -4.73 13.36 14.61
N GLU A 298 -4.69 13.56 13.30
CA GLU A 298 -4.63 12.51 12.28
C GLU A 298 -3.35 11.68 12.41
N ALA A 299 -2.19 12.33 12.56
CA ALA A 299 -0.91 11.65 12.76
C ALA A 299 -0.86 10.89 14.09
N ARG A 300 -1.46 11.42 15.17
CA ARG A 300 -1.55 10.71 16.47
C ARG A 300 -2.35 9.42 16.36
N ILE A 301 -3.50 9.44 15.66
CA ILE A 301 -4.32 8.23 15.46
C ILE A 301 -3.48 7.11 14.84
N PHE A 302 -2.67 7.45 13.83
CA PHE A 302 -1.78 6.49 13.19
C PHE A 302 -0.63 6.06 14.12
N TRP A 303 0.14 6.99 14.70
CA TRP A 303 1.34 6.64 15.44
C TRP A 303 1.08 6.05 16.82
N ASP A 304 -0.04 6.35 17.47
CA ASP A 304 -0.39 5.75 18.77
C ASP A 304 -0.50 4.22 18.67
N SER A 305 -0.96 3.71 17.52
CA SER A 305 -1.04 2.28 17.21
C SER A 305 0.26 1.69 16.62
N HIS A 306 1.16 2.53 16.09
CA HIS A 306 2.36 2.10 15.35
C HIS A 306 3.71 2.51 15.96
N LYS A 307 3.73 3.17 17.13
CA LYS A 307 4.95 3.61 17.84
C LYS A 307 6.02 2.52 18.01
N HIS A 308 5.59 1.26 18.14
CA HIS A 308 6.45 0.08 18.27
C HIS A 308 7.30 -0.22 17.02
N TYR A 309 7.08 0.47 15.90
CA TYR A 309 7.84 0.27 14.66
C TYR A 309 9.33 0.55 14.82
N PHE A 310 9.71 1.42 15.76
CA PHE A 310 11.10 1.80 16.03
C PHE A 310 11.74 1.06 17.22
N ASP A 311 10.98 0.30 18.02
CA ASP A 311 11.55 -0.30 19.25
C ASP A 311 12.63 -1.37 18.99
N GLY A 312 12.69 -1.91 17.76
CA GLY A 312 13.70 -2.89 17.37
C GLY A 312 13.55 -4.27 18.00
N THR A 313 12.42 -4.55 18.65
CA THR A 313 12.14 -5.79 19.39
C THR A 313 11.53 -6.92 18.56
N ASN A 314 10.99 -6.59 17.39
CA ASN A 314 10.35 -7.56 16.49
C ASN A 314 11.36 -8.16 15.51
N ILE A 315 11.04 -9.28 14.85
CA ILE A 315 11.88 -9.86 13.79
C ILE A 315 12.16 -8.85 12.65
N ARG A 316 11.17 -8.02 12.31
CA ARG A 316 11.35 -6.82 11.48
C ARG A 316 11.79 -5.66 12.37
N ASN A 317 13.04 -5.73 12.82
CA ASN A 317 13.59 -4.83 13.85
C ASN A 317 13.94 -3.42 13.35
N SER A 318 13.61 -3.07 12.11
CA SER A 318 13.84 -1.75 11.54
C SER A 318 12.55 -1.17 10.97
N PHE A 319 12.37 0.13 11.10
CA PHE A 319 11.35 0.93 10.42
C PHE A 319 11.38 0.72 8.90
N TYR A 320 12.56 0.54 8.32
CA TYR A 320 12.74 0.32 6.88
C TYR A 320 12.19 -1.02 6.38
N TRP A 321 11.78 -1.91 7.30
CA TRP A 321 11.06 -3.15 7.01
C TRP A 321 9.57 -3.11 7.40
N ARG A 322 9.04 -1.92 7.70
CA ARG A 322 7.63 -1.66 8.01
C ARG A 322 6.89 -1.05 6.81
N GLY A 323 5.57 -1.11 6.82
CA GLY A 323 4.74 -0.71 5.68
C GLY A 323 4.77 -1.75 4.54
N CYS A 324 4.15 -1.39 3.41
CA CYS A 324 4.06 -2.27 2.24
C CYS A 324 5.43 -2.48 1.58
N SER A 325 6.12 -1.39 1.23
CA SER A 325 7.44 -1.45 0.60
C SER A 325 8.50 -2.06 1.52
N GLY A 326 8.42 -1.78 2.83
CA GLY A 326 9.35 -2.37 3.79
C GLY A 326 9.12 -3.87 4.01
N LEU A 327 7.86 -4.34 3.96
CA LEU A 327 7.60 -5.79 3.97
C LEU A 327 8.16 -6.47 2.71
N PHE A 328 8.02 -5.84 1.55
CA PHE A 328 8.66 -6.31 0.32
C PHE A 328 10.18 -6.39 0.46
N ALA A 329 10.81 -5.31 0.91
CA ALA A 329 12.24 -5.24 1.16
C ALA A 329 12.73 -6.36 2.08
N TYR A 330 12.01 -6.61 3.18
CA TYR A 330 12.31 -7.68 4.12
C TYR A 330 12.21 -9.08 3.51
N ILE A 331 11.21 -9.32 2.65
CA ILE A 331 11.07 -10.60 1.93
C ILE A 331 12.25 -10.78 0.97
N ILE A 332 12.64 -9.72 0.24
CA ILE A 332 13.78 -9.76 -0.68
C ILE A 332 15.10 -9.96 0.07
N SER A 333 15.32 -9.30 1.20
CA SER A 333 16.54 -9.50 2.02
C SER A 333 16.62 -10.93 2.57
N TRP A 334 15.50 -11.50 3.00
CA TRP A 334 15.43 -12.90 3.42
C TRP A 334 15.70 -13.87 2.26
N TYR A 335 15.17 -13.59 1.08
CA TYR A 335 15.46 -14.36 -0.14
C TYR A 335 16.95 -14.32 -0.51
N ILE A 336 17.59 -13.14 -0.45
CA ILE A 336 19.04 -13.00 -0.69
C ILE A 336 19.85 -13.86 0.27
N TRP A 337 19.47 -13.87 1.56
CA TRP A 337 20.11 -14.71 2.56
C TRP A 337 19.93 -16.20 2.25
N LEU A 338 18.71 -16.64 1.89
CA LEU A 338 18.40 -18.02 1.54
C LEU A 338 19.22 -18.52 0.33
N MET A 339 19.50 -17.64 -0.62
CA MET A 339 20.23 -17.94 -1.85
C MET A 339 21.76 -17.85 -1.70
N ASP A 340 22.26 -17.64 -0.47
CA ASP A 340 23.67 -17.45 -0.13
C ASP A 340 24.31 -16.32 -0.95
N LEU A 341 23.58 -15.21 -1.10
CA LEU A 341 24.01 -14.04 -1.88
C LEU A 341 24.50 -12.89 -1.01
N SER A 342 24.31 -12.93 0.32
CA SER A 342 24.62 -11.81 1.21
C SER A 342 26.04 -11.30 1.09
N LYS A 343 27.05 -12.20 1.05
CA LYS A 343 28.47 -11.80 0.91
C LYS A 343 28.74 -11.07 -0.41
N HIS A 344 28.14 -11.54 -1.51
CA HIS A 344 28.31 -10.92 -2.82
C HIS A 344 27.59 -9.58 -2.91
N ILE A 345 26.44 -9.45 -2.25
CA ILE A 345 25.76 -8.17 -2.08
C ILE A 345 26.60 -7.22 -1.22
N ASP A 346 27.26 -7.69 -0.17
CA ASP A 346 28.19 -6.83 0.59
C ASP A 346 29.37 -6.38 -0.31
N SER A 347 29.93 -7.28 -1.13
CA SER A 347 30.99 -6.94 -2.08
C SER A 347 30.53 -5.90 -3.12
N ILE A 348 29.31 -6.02 -3.67
CA ILE A 348 28.83 -5.10 -4.71
C ILE A 348 28.64 -3.67 -4.18
N PHE A 349 28.23 -3.50 -2.91
CA PHE A 349 28.11 -2.17 -2.30
C PHE A 349 29.45 -1.55 -1.89
N ASN A 350 30.49 -2.37 -1.70
CA ASN A 350 31.83 -1.91 -1.34
C ASN A 350 32.79 -1.84 -2.54
N ALA A 351 32.32 -2.16 -3.76
CA ALA A 351 33.11 -2.06 -4.97
C ALA A 351 33.54 -0.61 -5.23
N GLU A 352 34.81 -0.42 -5.59
CA GLU A 352 35.40 0.90 -5.82
C GLU A 352 35.13 1.41 -7.24
N THR A 353 34.94 0.49 -8.20
CA THR A 353 34.68 0.81 -9.60
C THR A 353 33.42 0.13 -10.14
N ILE A 354 32.83 0.70 -11.19
CA ILE A 354 31.64 0.14 -11.85
C ILE A 354 31.99 -1.18 -12.55
N GLU A 355 33.23 -1.31 -13.04
CA GLU A 355 33.75 -2.52 -13.67
C GLU A 355 33.82 -3.69 -12.68
N GLU A 356 34.34 -3.45 -11.47
CA GLU A 356 34.35 -4.42 -10.38
C GLU A 356 32.92 -4.79 -9.97
N GLN A 357 32.06 -3.79 -9.78
CA GLN A 357 30.65 -3.97 -9.44
C GLN A 357 29.93 -4.86 -10.46
N LYS A 358 30.12 -4.57 -11.75
CA LYS A 358 29.54 -5.32 -12.86
C LYS A 358 30.03 -6.77 -12.90
N MET A 359 31.33 -6.98 -12.69
CA MET A 359 31.93 -8.32 -12.63
C MET A 359 31.30 -9.14 -11.48
N ILE A 360 31.20 -8.56 -10.28
CA ILE A 360 30.55 -9.24 -9.13
C ILE A 360 29.10 -9.60 -9.47
N TYR A 361 28.36 -8.66 -10.08
CA TYR A 361 26.97 -8.87 -10.46
C TYR A 361 26.82 -10.01 -11.46
N GLU A 362 27.54 -9.97 -12.58
CA GLU A 362 27.40 -10.93 -13.67
C GLU A 362 27.89 -12.33 -13.29
N THR A 363 28.98 -12.42 -12.51
CA THR A 363 29.60 -13.70 -12.15
C THR A 363 28.88 -14.39 -11.00
N TYR A 364 28.51 -13.66 -9.93
CA TYR A 364 28.07 -14.30 -8.67
C TYR A 364 26.58 -14.10 -8.36
N ILE A 365 25.98 -12.97 -8.77
CA ILE A 365 24.63 -12.59 -8.33
C ILE A 365 23.58 -12.93 -9.39
N LYS A 366 23.75 -12.46 -10.63
CA LYS A 366 22.70 -12.40 -11.66
C LYS A 366 21.96 -13.73 -11.84
N ARG A 367 22.69 -14.81 -12.08
CA ARG A 367 22.12 -16.15 -12.33
C ARG A 367 21.44 -16.75 -11.10
N LYS A 368 22.00 -16.55 -9.91
CA LYS A 368 21.47 -17.09 -8.66
C LYS A 368 20.25 -16.29 -8.18
N PHE A 369 20.27 -14.97 -8.35
CA PHE A 369 19.20 -14.08 -7.91
C PHE A 369 17.95 -14.20 -8.79
N TRP A 370 18.10 -14.26 -10.12
CA TRP A 370 16.95 -14.27 -11.03
C TRP A 370 16.42 -15.68 -11.30
N THR A 371 15.71 -16.27 -10.33
CA THR A 371 15.11 -17.60 -10.51
C THR A 371 13.67 -17.58 -11.04
N PRO A 372 13.25 -18.67 -11.72
CA PRO A 372 11.87 -19.09 -11.95
C PRO A 372 10.79 -18.43 -11.10
N ILE A 373 10.98 -18.74 -9.82
CA ILE A 373 10.07 -18.51 -8.71
C ILE A 373 10.06 -17.04 -8.32
N LEU A 374 11.23 -16.41 -8.21
CA LEU A 374 11.31 -14.97 -7.91
C LEU A 374 10.63 -14.16 -9.02
N ILE A 375 10.88 -14.52 -10.28
CA ILE A 375 10.27 -13.86 -11.42
C ILE A 375 8.74 -13.98 -11.36
N LYS A 376 8.21 -15.18 -11.12
CA LYS A 376 6.77 -15.38 -10.96
C LYS A 376 6.19 -14.60 -9.78
N PHE A 377 6.91 -14.55 -8.66
CA PHE A 377 6.53 -13.79 -7.47
C PHE A 377 6.43 -12.28 -7.78
N LEU A 378 7.47 -11.69 -8.38
CA LEU A 378 7.50 -10.27 -8.75
C LEU A 378 6.42 -9.90 -9.79
N ARG A 379 5.99 -10.85 -10.62
CA ARG A 379 4.90 -10.67 -11.60
C ARG A 379 3.50 -10.76 -11.01
N SER A 380 3.34 -11.17 -9.76
CA SER A 380 2.02 -11.33 -9.17
C SER A 380 1.33 -9.97 -9.04
N PRO A 381 0.09 -9.79 -9.54
CA PRO A 381 -0.68 -8.57 -9.34
C PRO A 381 -0.82 -8.19 -7.86
N PHE A 382 -0.83 -9.17 -6.97
CA PHE A 382 -0.80 -8.92 -5.53
C PHE A 382 0.50 -8.22 -5.10
N ILE A 383 1.67 -8.65 -5.59
CA ILE A 383 2.96 -8.05 -5.20
C ILE A 383 3.14 -6.66 -5.80
N LEU A 384 2.81 -6.50 -7.08
CA LEU A 384 2.87 -5.20 -7.74
C LEU A 384 1.93 -4.19 -7.07
N SER A 385 0.67 -4.60 -6.87
CA SER A 385 -0.32 -3.70 -6.29
C SER A 385 -0.09 -3.54 -4.79
N PHE A 386 -0.21 -4.62 -4.00
CA PHE A 386 -0.23 -4.61 -2.52
C PHE A 386 1.06 -4.12 -1.89
N LEU A 387 2.21 -4.61 -2.36
CA LEU A 387 3.48 -4.37 -1.70
C LEU A 387 4.26 -3.19 -2.29
N ASN A 388 4.12 -2.95 -3.60
CA ASN A 388 4.83 -1.87 -4.28
C ASN A 388 3.93 -0.66 -4.55
N GLY A 389 2.65 -0.71 -4.20
CA GLY A 389 1.72 0.42 -4.36
C GLY A 389 1.34 0.71 -5.81
N ILE A 390 1.65 -0.17 -6.77
CA ILE A 390 1.45 0.07 -8.22
C ILE A 390 0.00 -0.23 -8.61
N PRO A 391 -0.83 0.76 -8.98
CA PRO A 391 -2.22 0.51 -9.31
C PRO A 391 -2.39 -0.33 -10.57
N SER A 392 -3.54 -0.99 -10.69
CA SER A 392 -3.86 -1.80 -11.87
C SER A 392 -3.98 -0.99 -13.15
N THR A 393 -4.25 0.32 -13.06
CA THR A 393 -4.24 1.25 -14.20
C THR A 393 -2.82 1.47 -14.72
N GLN A 394 -1.86 1.73 -13.82
CA GLN A 394 -0.45 1.83 -14.15
C GLN A 394 0.10 0.52 -14.73
N GLN A 395 -0.31 -0.63 -14.19
CA GLN A 395 0.06 -1.95 -14.73
C GLN A 395 -0.37 -2.18 -16.18
N LYS A 396 -1.42 -1.49 -16.66
CA LYS A 396 -1.83 -1.58 -18.08
C LYS A 396 -0.94 -0.76 -19.02
N LEU A 397 -0.25 0.26 -18.50
CA LEU A 397 0.73 1.05 -19.23
C LEU A 397 2.08 0.35 -19.32
N MET A 398 2.35 -0.58 -18.39
CA MET A 398 3.50 -1.46 -18.46
C MET A 398 3.32 -2.40 -19.66
N ASP A 399 4.24 -2.37 -20.61
CA ASP A 399 4.23 -3.27 -21.76
C ASP A 399 4.21 -4.74 -21.29
N LYS A 400 3.41 -5.64 -21.91
CA LYS A 400 3.19 -7.05 -21.47
C LYS A 400 4.48 -7.88 -21.33
N SER A 401 5.61 -7.37 -21.83
CA SER A 401 6.97 -7.82 -21.58
C SER A 401 7.50 -7.54 -20.14
N VAL A 402 6.69 -6.91 -19.27
CA VAL A 402 6.86 -6.35 -17.89
C VAL A 402 7.97 -6.92 -17.00
N THR A 403 8.39 -8.16 -17.19
CA THR A 403 9.62 -8.68 -16.57
C THR A 403 10.86 -7.86 -16.89
N THR A 404 10.89 -7.18 -18.02
CA THR A 404 12.02 -6.35 -18.43
C THR A 404 12.16 -5.09 -17.58
N ILE A 405 11.12 -4.48 -17.00
CA ILE A 405 11.32 -3.17 -16.35
C ILE A 405 12.07 -3.29 -15.01
N PRO A 406 11.63 -4.07 -14.00
CA PRO A 406 12.41 -4.22 -12.77
C PRO A 406 13.75 -4.89 -13.01
N MET A 407 13.83 -5.85 -13.94
CA MET A 407 15.10 -6.53 -14.28
C MET A 407 16.06 -5.61 -15.00
N ASN A 408 15.60 -4.80 -15.98
CA ASN A 408 16.45 -3.86 -16.69
C ASN A 408 16.84 -2.71 -15.77
N ALA A 409 15.94 -2.22 -14.92
CA ALA A 409 16.25 -1.21 -13.91
C ALA A 409 17.34 -1.71 -12.95
N ILE A 410 17.17 -2.92 -12.39
CA ILE A 410 18.16 -3.54 -11.51
C ILE A 410 19.45 -3.85 -12.27
N ASP A 411 19.38 -4.36 -13.50
CA ASP A 411 20.56 -4.58 -14.35
C ASP A 411 21.31 -3.27 -14.59
N ILE A 412 20.61 -2.18 -14.92
CA ILE A 412 21.23 -0.86 -15.12
C ILE A 412 21.87 -0.37 -13.82
N VAL A 413 21.16 -0.43 -12.69
CA VAL A 413 21.68 0.01 -11.39
C VAL A 413 22.90 -0.81 -10.99
N LEU A 414 22.84 -2.13 -11.11
CA LEU A 414 23.93 -3.02 -10.69
C LEU A 414 25.11 -3.06 -11.66
N SER A 415 24.96 -2.63 -12.92
CA SER A 415 26.04 -2.70 -13.92
C SER A 415 26.54 -1.35 -14.46
N LYS A 416 25.80 -0.26 -14.27
CA LYS A 416 26.13 1.06 -14.88
C LYS A 416 26.17 2.20 -13.88
N LEU A 417 25.62 2.05 -12.68
CA LEU A 417 25.58 3.10 -11.66
C LEU A 417 26.38 2.66 -10.44
N SER A 418 27.11 3.59 -9.83
CA SER A 418 27.84 3.31 -8.60
C SER A 418 26.85 3.07 -7.45
N LEU A 419 26.93 1.90 -6.83
CA LEU A 419 26.17 1.57 -5.63
C LEU A 419 26.78 2.13 -4.34
N LYS A 420 28.07 2.51 -4.35
CA LYS A 420 28.79 3.03 -3.18
C LYS A 420 28.01 4.16 -2.49
N ASN A 421 27.44 5.07 -3.29
CA ASN A 421 26.67 6.24 -2.81
C ASN A 421 25.15 6.09 -3.00
N ASN A 422 24.67 4.86 -3.22
CA ASN A 422 23.27 4.57 -3.48
C ASN A 422 22.52 4.10 -2.23
N TYR A 423 22.05 5.05 -1.44
CA TYR A 423 21.36 4.76 -0.18
C TYR A 423 19.98 4.13 -0.37
N PHE A 424 19.34 4.26 -1.54
CA PHE A 424 17.98 3.77 -1.80
C PHE A 424 17.90 2.24 -1.73
N TYR A 425 18.80 1.56 -2.43
CA TYR A 425 18.87 0.10 -2.39
C TYR A 425 19.45 -0.40 -1.07
N ARG A 426 20.48 0.30 -0.57
CA ARG A 426 21.17 -0.08 0.66
C ARG A 426 20.22 -0.15 1.86
N VAL A 427 19.35 0.85 2.02
CA VAL A 427 18.46 0.91 3.20
C VAL A 427 17.44 -0.23 3.22
N TYR A 428 16.93 -0.66 2.07
CA TYR A 428 15.98 -1.77 2.01
C TYR A 428 16.65 -3.13 2.27
N LEU A 429 17.89 -3.30 1.82
CA LEU A 429 18.63 -4.55 2.02
C LEU A 429 19.14 -4.71 3.46
N TYR A 430 19.63 -3.64 4.07
CA TYR A 430 20.22 -3.69 5.42
C TYR A 430 19.28 -3.20 6.53
N GLY A 431 18.16 -2.58 6.18
CA GLY A 431 17.26 -1.95 7.14
C GLY A 431 17.87 -0.73 7.83
N LYS A 432 18.92 -0.11 7.30
CA LYS A 432 19.59 1.07 7.87
C LYS A 432 20.45 1.80 6.84
N TYR A 433 20.71 3.08 7.10
CA TYR A 433 21.71 3.89 6.41
C TYR A 433 23.09 3.79 7.09
N THR A 434 24.12 4.28 6.41
CA THR A 434 25.42 4.62 7.03
C THR A 434 25.66 6.12 6.94
N LYS A 435 26.57 6.65 7.75
CA LYS A 435 26.90 8.09 7.77
C LYS A 435 27.40 8.57 6.42
N GLU A 436 28.11 7.71 5.68
CA GLU A 436 28.67 7.98 4.36
C GLU A 436 27.62 7.85 3.25
N CYS A 437 26.58 7.03 3.45
CA CYS A 437 25.58 6.71 2.44
C CYS A 437 24.18 6.84 3.03
N CYS A 438 23.72 8.08 3.14
CA CYS A 438 22.40 8.46 3.64
C CYS A 438 21.81 9.67 2.88
N PRO A 439 20.48 9.90 2.96
CA PRO A 439 19.85 11.11 2.45
C PRO A 439 20.42 12.40 3.05
N GLU A 440 20.38 13.50 2.30
CA GLU A 440 20.93 14.79 2.73
C GLU A 440 20.36 15.29 4.07
N PHE A 441 19.07 15.07 4.32
CA PHE A 441 18.43 15.50 5.57
C PHE A 441 18.93 14.76 6.83
N LEU A 442 19.65 13.64 6.67
CA LEU A 442 20.23 12.87 7.77
C LEU A 442 21.71 13.19 8.03
N LYS A 443 22.32 14.09 7.26
CA LYS A 443 23.66 14.60 7.57
C LYS A 443 23.57 15.61 8.71
N GLU A 444 24.55 15.62 9.60
CA GLU A 444 24.53 16.42 10.84
C GLU A 444 24.39 17.92 10.58
N GLU A 445 25.17 18.46 9.64
CA GLU A 445 25.10 19.86 9.24
C GLU A 445 23.70 20.24 8.74
N ASN A 446 23.09 19.38 7.93
CA ASN A 446 21.77 19.61 7.36
C ASN A 446 20.67 19.42 8.41
N PHE A 447 20.82 18.47 9.33
CA PHE A 447 19.92 18.30 10.47
C PHE A 447 19.86 19.59 11.31
N ASN A 448 21.01 20.21 11.59
CA ASN A 448 21.06 21.47 12.32
C ASN A 448 20.37 22.59 11.54
N LYS A 449 20.63 22.75 10.23
CA LYS A 449 19.90 23.73 9.40
C LYS A 449 18.38 23.52 9.41
N LEU A 450 17.93 22.27 9.40
CA LEU A 450 16.51 21.93 9.48
C LEU A 450 15.93 22.33 10.84
N LYS A 451 16.65 22.01 11.93
CA LYS A 451 16.28 22.34 13.30
C LYS A 451 16.26 23.85 13.57
N ASP A 452 17.16 24.59 12.94
CA ASP A 452 17.28 26.06 13.02
C ASP A 452 16.16 26.81 12.26
N GLY A 453 15.14 26.11 11.78
CA GLY A 453 13.88 26.70 11.33
C GLY A 453 13.54 26.49 9.86
N LEU A 454 14.39 25.84 9.05
CA LEU A 454 14.03 25.55 7.66
C LEU A 454 12.76 24.69 7.55
N ILE A 455 12.52 23.80 8.51
CA ILE A 455 11.28 23.00 8.57
C ILE A 455 10.00 23.84 8.68
N ASN A 456 10.10 25.10 9.12
CA ASN A 456 8.94 25.99 9.22
C ASN A 456 8.45 26.49 7.86
N ARG A 457 9.20 26.23 6.78
CA ARG A 457 8.82 26.52 5.39
C ARG A 457 8.04 25.39 4.73
N ILE A 458 7.59 24.39 5.50
CA ILE A 458 6.86 23.23 5.02
C ILE A 458 5.44 23.30 5.59
N SER A 459 4.44 23.13 4.72
CA SER A 459 3.06 22.84 5.11
C SER A 459 2.64 21.49 4.57
N ILE A 460 1.91 20.72 5.38
CA ILE A 460 1.48 19.36 5.07
C ILE A 460 -0.03 19.39 4.83
N HIS A 461 -0.47 18.81 3.71
CA HIS A 461 -1.87 18.81 3.29
C HIS A 461 -2.34 17.39 2.97
N THR A 462 -3.31 16.89 3.73
CA THR A 462 -3.91 15.57 3.50
C THR A 462 -5.08 15.68 2.52
N THR A 463 -4.76 15.79 1.23
CA THR A 463 -5.74 15.97 0.15
C THR A 463 -5.13 15.58 -1.20
N THR A 464 -5.88 15.73 -2.29
CA THR A 464 -5.33 15.58 -3.66
C THR A 464 -4.68 16.89 -4.13
N ILE A 465 -3.74 16.80 -5.07
CA ILE A 465 -3.15 18.00 -5.70
C ILE A 465 -4.26 18.88 -6.29
N THR A 466 -5.21 18.30 -7.03
CA THR A 466 -6.36 19.03 -7.58
C THR A 466 -7.13 19.83 -6.53
N ASN A 467 -7.47 19.22 -5.39
CA ASN A 467 -8.28 19.88 -4.36
C ASN A 467 -7.48 20.97 -3.65
N PHE A 468 -6.21 20.72 -3.32
CA PHE A 468 -5.33 21.74 -2.76
C PHE A 468 -5.24 22.97 -3.67
N LEU A 469 -5.02 22.76 -4.97
CA LEU A 469 -4.88 23.86 -5.92
C LEU A 469 -6.19 24.64 -6.12
N LYS A 470 -7.34 23.96 -6.06
CA LYS A 470 -8.67 24.60 -6.07
C LYS A 470 -8.92 25.48 -4.87
N GLU A 471 -8.36 25.15 -3.71
CA GLU A 471 -8.50 25.94 -2.48
C GLU A 471 -7.46 27.07 -2.41
N HIS A 472 -6.25 26.82 -2.91
CA HIS A 472 -5.13 27.76 -2.88
C HIS A 472 -5.40 29.02 -3.73
N GLN A 473 -5.92 28.86 -4.95
CA GLN A 473 -6.34 29.92 -5.89
C GLN A 473 -5.38 31.11 -6.02
N LYS A 474 -4.06 30.85 -5.99
CA LYS A 474 -3.02 31.88 -6.13
C LYS A 474 -2.02 31.46 -7.20
N LYS A 475 -1.70 32.41 -8.10
CA LYS A 475 -0.69 32.25 -9.15
C LYS A 475 0.72 32.52 -8.62
N ASP A 476 1.10 31.79 -7.58
CA ASP A 476 2.40 31.95 -6.91
C ASP A 476 3.24 30.66 -6.89
N ILE A 477 2.75 29.56 -7.48
CA ILE A 477 3.46 28.28 -7.49
C ILE A 477 4.39 28.20 -8.70
N SER A 478 5.68 28.06 -8.42
CA SER A 478 6.73 28.12 -9.45
C SER A 478 7.31 26.76 -9.80
N ARG A 479 7.16 25.75 -8.94
CA ARG A 479 7.75 24.43 -9.14
C ARG A 479 6.74 23.35 -8.78
N PHE A 480 6.61 22.33 -9.63
CA PHE A 480 5.76 21.16 -9.37
C PHE A 480 6.55 19.87 -9.51
N ILE A 481 6.43 19.00 -8.51
CA ILE A 481 6.93 17.61 -8.53
C ILE A 481 5.72 16.69 -8.45
N LEU A 482 5.35 16.13 -9.60
CA LEU A 482 4.16 15.30 -9.74
C LEU A 482 4.46 13.80 -9.60
N LEU A 483 5.73 13.39 -9.52
CA LEU A 483 6.13 11.97 -9.48
C LEU A 483 5.44 11.16 -10.61
N ASP A 484 5.02 9.93 -10.36
CA ASP A 484 4.32 9.06 -11.31
C ASP A 484 2.81 8.98 -11.11
N HIS A 485 2.23 9.78 -10.19
CA HIS A 485 0.83 9.63 -9.82
C HIS A 485 -0.14 9.84 -11.01
N MET A 486 0.28 10.56 -12.04
CA MET A 486 -0.51 10.74 -13.26
C MET A 486 -0.70 9.43 -14.04
N ASP A 487 0.20 8.45 -13.90
CA ASP A 487 0.04 7.11 -14.47
C ASP A 487 -1.23 6.41 -13.93
N TRP A 488 -1.65 6.79 -12.72
CA TRP A 488 -2.80 6.21 -12.05
C TRP A 488 -4.11 6.70 -12.67
N MET A 489 -4.07 7.89 -13.29
CA MET A 489 -5.20 8.62 -13.85
C MET A 489 -5.36 8.44 -15.36
N VAL A 490 -4.52 7.65 -16.03
CA VAL A 490 -4.60 7.46 -17.49
C VAL A 490 -5.93 6.86 -17.94
N ALA A 491 -6.58 6.05 -17.10
CA ALA A 491 -7.91 5.52 -17.38
C ALA A 491 -9.06 6.53 -17.15
N THR A 492 -8.75 7.72 -16.62
CA THR A 492 -9.70 8.78 -16.25
C THR A 492 -9.21 10.15 -16.76
N PRO A 493 -9.17 10.36 -18.08
CA PRO A 493 -8.58 11.57 -18.68
C PRO A 493 -9.25 12.87 -18.22
N ASN A 494 -10.53 12.86 -17.85
CA ASN A 494 -11.23 14.04 -17.34
C ASN A 494 -10.68 14.53 -15.99
N ILE A 495 -10.30 13.60 -15.10
CA ILE A 495 -9.70 13.95 -13.79
C ILE A 495 -8.30 14.54 -14.01
N LEU A 496 -7.53 13.93 -14.92
CA LEU A 496 -6.20 14.42 -15.27
C LEU A 496 -6.27 15.79 -15.96
N ALA A 497 -7.30 16.03 -16.78
CA ALA A 497 -7.57 17.34 -17.38
C ALA A 497 -7.89 18.40 -16.34
N GLU A 498 -8.72 18.07 -15.36
CA GLU A 498 -9.04 18.95 -14.25
C GLU A 498 -7.80 19.28 -13.41
N GLU A 499 -6.95 18.29 -13.13
CA GLU A 499 -5.70 18.53 -12.41
C GLU A 499 -4.75 19.45 -13.19
N TRP A 500 -4.53 19.19 -14.48
CA TRP A 500 -3.69 20.07 -15.32
C TRP A 500 -4.25 21.48 -15.45
N GLN A 501 -5.57 21.63 -15.52
CA GLN A 501 -6.21 22.95 -15.46
C GLN A 501 -5.82 23.68 -14.17
N GLN A 502 -5.95 23.02 -13.02
CA GLN A 502 -5.60 23.61 -11.72
C GLN A 502 -4.10 23.89 -11.57
N ILE A 503 -3.23 23.02 -12.09
CA ILE A 503 -1.78 23.23 -12.12
C ILE A 503 -1.47 24.53 -12.87
N LEU A 504 -2.02 24.70 -14.06
CA LEU A 504 -1.78 25.89 -14.88
C LEU A 504 -2.39 27.15 -14.28
N ASP A 505 -3.58 27.06 -13.69
CA ASP A 505 -4.27 28.19 -13.07
C ASP A 505 -3.56 28.74 -11.84
N ASN A 506 -2.71 27.94 -11.18
CA ASN A 506 -1.91 28.34 -10.02
C ASN A 506 -0.41 28.52 -10.33
N SER A 507 0.01 28.28 -11.58
CA SER A 507 1.41 28.37 -11.99
C SER A 507 1.87 29.80 -12.22
N THR A 508 3.10 30.11 -11.80
CA THR A 508 3.80 31.32 -12.24
C THR A 508 4.20 31.23 -13.71
N GLU A 509 4.58 32.36 -14.29
CA GLU A 509 5.08 32.43 -15.66
C GLU A 509 6.34 31.60 -15.89
N ASP A 510 7.27 31.59 -14.93
CA ASP A 510 8.52 30.83 -15.00
C ASP A 510 8.39 29.38 -14.50
N CYS A 511 7.15 28.86 -14.41
CA CYS A 511 6.88 27.60 -13.74
C CYS A 511 7.53 26.40 -14.44
N ARG A 512 8.05 25.48 -13.63
CA ARG A 512 8.66 24.22 -14.07
C ARG A 512 7.95 23.03 -13.47
N TYR A 513 7.74 22.02 -14.31
CA TYR A 513 7.06 20.78 -13.96
C TYR A 513 8.02 19.62 -14.17
N ILE A 514 8.08 18.71 -13.20
CA ILE A 514 8.74 17.43 -13.36
C ILE A 514 7.80 16.28 -12.98
N TRP A 515 7.91 15.20 -13.75
CA TRP A 515 7.18 13.95 -13.47
C TRP A 515 7.92 12.76 -14.05
N ARG A 516 7.53 11.57 -13.61
CA ARG A 516 8.08 10.29 -14.01
C ARG A 516 6.94 9.41 -14.51
N THR A 517 7.26 8.38 -15.29
CA THR A 517 6.24 7.42 -15.74
C THR A 517 6.86 6.07 -16.03
N VAL A 518 6.08 5.01 -15.83
CA VAL A 518 6.44 3.66 -16.28
C VAL A 518 6.27 3.50 -17.80
N SER A 519 5.59 4.42 -18.47
CA SER A 519 5.52 4.49 -19.93
C SER A 519 6.83 5.00 -20.52
N SER A 520 7.11 4.65 -21.79
CA SER A 520 8.22 5.23 -22.54
C SER A 520 7.94 6.65 -23.06
N ASN A 521 6.69 7.12 -22.96
CA ASN A 521 6.25 8.42 -23.45
C ASN A 521 5.18 9.07 -22.55
N SER A 522 4.99 10.39 -22.69
CA SER A 522 3.99 11.19 -21.96
C SER A 522 2.73 11.49 -22.78
N ILE A 523 2.37 10.64 -23.76
CA ILE A 523 1.25 10.92 -24.70
C ILE A 523 -0.07 11.18 -23.94
N PHE A 524 -0.27 10.52 -22.79
CA PHE A 524 -1.45 10.69 -21.95
C PHE A 524 -1.53 12.08 -21.30
N VAL A 525 -0.42 12.79 -21.16
CA VAL A 525 -0.38 14.20 -20.72
C VAL A 525 -0.55 15.13 -21.92
N ASP A 526 0.14 14.84 -23.02
CA ASP A 526 0.23 15.73 -24.18
C ASP A 526 -1.13 16.08 -24.80
N ASN A 527 -2.02 15.10 -24.86
CA ASN A 527 -3.32 15.20 -25.56
C ASN A 527 -4.48 15.70 -24.68
N ILE A 528 -4.20 16.08 -23.43
CA ILE A 528 -5.22 16.56 -22.51
C ILE A 528 -5.73 17.91 -23.00
N SER A 529 -7.05 18.02 -23.20
CA SER A 529 -7.72 19.28 -23.52
C SER A 529 -8.01 20.09 -22.26
N ILE A 530 -7.64 21.36 -22.29
CA ILE A 530 -7.74 22.34 -21.19
C ILE A 530 -8.17 23.70 -21.75
N THR A 531 -8.57 24.61 -20.86
CA THR A 531 -8.89 26.00 -21.23
C THR A 531 -7.78 26.93 -20.77
N TYR A 532 -7.17 27.66 -21.71
CA TYR A 532 -6.15 28.66 -21.41
C TYR A 532 -6.50 29.98 -22.08
N LYS A 533 -6.54 31.07 -21.31
CA LYS A 533 -6.95 32.41 -21.77
C LYS A 533 -8.28 32.41 -22.56
N GLY A 534 -9.25 31.60 -22.11
CA GLY A 534 -10.58 31.49 -22.71
C GLY A 534 -10.66 30.66 -23.99
N LYS A 535 -9.59 29.98 -24.40
CA LYS A 535 -9.57 29.10 -25.59
C LYS A 535 -9.25 27.66 -25.19
N ALA A 536 -9.89 26.71 -25.88
CA ALA A 536 -9.53 25.30 -25.78
C ALA A 536 -8.15 25.07 -26.42
N THR A 537 -7.27 24.40 -25.70
CA THR A 537 -5.90 24.06 -26.13
C THR A 537 -5.52 22.73 -25.49
N THR A 538 -4.35 22.20 -25.85
CA THR A 538 -3.80 20.98 -25.25
C THR A 538 -2.56 21.28 -24.43
N VAL A 539 -2.29 20.46 -23.40
CA VAL A 539 -1.14 20.69 -22.50
C VAL A 539 0.18 20.79 -23.29
N ASN A 540 0.40 19.95 -24.30
CA ASN A 540 1.61 20.00 -25.12
C ASN A 540 1.81 21.30 -25.93
N GLN A 541 0.74 22.07 -26.18
CA GLN A 541 0.83 23.39 -26.82
C GLN A 541 1.24 24.47 -25.80
N LEU A 542 1.06 24.19 -24.51
CA LEU A 542 1.36 25.12 -23.42
C LEU A 542 2.63 24.78 -22.66
N ILE A 543 3.26 23.63 -22.86
CA ILE A 543 4.54 23.32 -22.19
C ILE A 543 5.66 22.98 -23.17
N THR A 544 6.86 23.49 -22.88
CA THR A 544 8.07 23.12 -23.62
C THR A 544 8.89 22.09 -22.86
N TYR A 545 9.10 20.93 -23.48
CA TYR A 545 9.93 19.85 -22.94
C TYR A 545 11.43 20.15 -23.00
N LYS A 546 12.14 19.97 -21.88
CA LYS A 546 13.61 20.00 -21.81
C LYS A 546 14.20 18.59 -22.00
N LYS A 547 13.93 17.98 -23.16
CA LYS A 547 14.29 16.57 -23.46
C LYS A 547 15.77 16.23 -23.23
N SER A 548 16.69 17.10 -23.67
CA SER A 548 18.14 16.86 -23.49
C SER A 548 18.54 16.79 -22.02
N LEU A 549 18.05 17.73 -21.20
CA LEU A 549 18.30 17.73 -19.75
C LEU A 549 17.66 16.50 -19.09
N ALA A 550 16.41 16.18 -19.45
CA ALA A 550 15.71 15.04 -18.90
C ALA A 550 16.45 13.72 -19.20
N THR A 551 16.90 13.50 -20.44
CA THR A 551 17.71 12.33 -20.82
C THR A 551 19.05 12.29 -20.08
N LYS A 552 19.72 13.44 -19.90
CA LYS A 552 20.99 13.51 -19.16
C LYS A 552 20.79 13.09 -17.70
N LEU A 553 19.78 13.65 -17.03
CA LEU A 553 19.51 13.37 -15.62
C LEU A 553 19.01 11.95 -15.40
N HIS A 554 18.13 11.46 -16.27
CA HIS A 554 17.61 10.10 -16.16
C HIS A 554 18.71 9.03 -16.20
N LYS A 555 19.76 9.23 -17.02
CA LYS A 555 20.91 8.32 -17.10
C LYS A 555 21.68 8.15 -15.78
N VAL A 556 21.61 9.14 -14.88
CA VAL A 556 22.34 9.13 -13.60
C VAL A 556 21.42 9.00 -12.39
N ASP A 557 20.13 8.72 -12.62
CA ASP A 557 19.16 8.46 -11.55
C ASP A 557 19.62 7.27 -10.71
N ARG A 558 19.84 7.45 -9.40
CA ARG A 558 20.32 6.33 -8.57
C ARG A 558 19.26 5.23 -8.40
N VAL A 559 17.99 5.49 -8.72
CA VAL A 559 16.89 4.58 -8.45
C VAL A 559 16.40 3.86 -9.71
N HIS A 560 16.38 4.52 -10.87
CA HIS A 560 15.97 3.93 -12.16
C HIS A 560 14.62 3.16 -12.11
N SER A 561 13.70 3.54 -11.22
CA SER A 561 12.41 2.83 -11.07
C SER A 561 11.41 3.10 -12.21
N TYR A 562 11.69 4.11 -13.04
CA TYR A 562 10.80 4.57 -14.09
C TYR A 562 11.47 4.48 -15.47
N ASN A 563 10.68 4.33 -16.53
CA ASN A 563 11.19 4.24 -17.90
C ASN A 563 11.48 5.62 -18.51
N ALA A 564 10.83 6.66 -17.99
CA ALA A 564 11.02 8.02 -18.48
C ALA A 564 10.91 9.05 -17.35
N PHE A 565 11.70 10.11 -17.51
CA PHE A 565 11.69 11.31 -16.68
C PHE A 565 11.39 12.51 -17.59
N PHE A 566 10.48 13.37 -17.19
CA PHE A 566 10.05 14.52 -17.96
C PHE A 566 10.31 15.81 -17.20
N ILE A 567 10.79 16.81 -17.93
CA ILE A 567 11.02 18.16 -17.44
C ILE A 567 10.36 19.10 -18.45
N ALA A 568 9.46 19.94 -17.98
CA ALA A 568 8.78 20.92 -18.81
C ALA A 568 8.71 22.29 -18.13
N HIS A 569 8.50 23.33 -18.92
CA HIS A 569 8.19 24.67 -18.44
C HIS A 569 7.02 25.23 -19.24
N LEU A 570 6.29 26.16 -18.64
CA LEU A 570 5.16 26.83 -19.29
C LEU A 570 5.63 27.65 -20.50
N HIS A 571 4.92 27.53 -21.62
CA HIS A 571 5.04 28.38 -22.81
C HIS A 571 4.43 29.75 -22.53
N HIS A 572 5.02 30.79 -23.10
CA HIS A 572 4.40 32.11 -23.21
C HIS A 572 3.66 32.25 -24.53
#